data_AF-A0A3D4TTC4-F1
#
_entry.id   AF-A0A3D4TTC4-F1
#
_cell.length_a   1.000
_cell.length_b   1.000
_cell.length_c   1.000
_cell.angle_alpha   90.00
_cell.angle_beta   90.00
_cell.angle_gamma   90.00
#
_symmetry.space_group_name_H-M   'P 1'
#
loop_
_entity.id
_entity.type
_entity.pdbx_description
1 polymer ?
#
loop_
_entity_poly.entity_id
_entity_poly.type
_entity_poly.pdbx_seq_one_letter_code
_entity_poly.pdbx_strand_id
1 'polypeptide(L)'
;MAAALPLLQADWPAPAGVHALTTRRHGAGISPAPFAQFNLGNRHAADGDTPANVEHNRQLLQQGLALPSAPHWLRQVHSSTVLRFTAPPVPGTSEPVADAAVTSVPGVVLAILTADCLPVVFAAADGSEVGAAHAGWRGLADGMLEATVAA
;
A
#
# COMPACT_ATOMS: atom_id res chain seq x y z
N MET A 1 -11.94 -9.04 22.15
CA MET A 1 -10.96 -9.62 21.21
C MET A 1 -10.96 -8.74 19.97
N ALA A 2 -9.80 -8.20 19.56
CA ALA A 2 -9.72 -7.47 18.29
C ALA A 2 -10.12 -8.43 17.16
N ALA A 3 -11.09 -8.05 16.34
CA ALA A 3 -11.45 -8.86 15.18
C ALA A 3 -10.23 -8.97 14.26
N ALA A 4 -9.94 -10.18 13.79
CA ALA A 4 -8.85 -10.40 12.86
C ALA A 4 -9.07 -9.58 11.58
N LEU A 5 -8.04 -8.87 11.13
CA LEU A 5 -8.14 -8.07 9.91
C LEU A 5 -8.40 -8.96 8.69
N PRO A 6 -9.19 -8.49 7.71
CA PRO A 6 -9.52 -9.27 6.54
C PRO A 6 -8.38 -9.21 5.52
N LEU A 7 -7.45 -10.14 5.62
CA LEU A 7 -6.23 -10.15 4.79
C LEU A 7 -6.14 -11.38 3.90
N LEU A 8 -5.27 -11.28 2.89
CA LEU A 8 -4.68 -12.36 2.11
C LEU A 8 -3.15 -12.22 2.22
N GLN A 9 -2.47 -13.26 2.68
CA GLN A 9 -1.00 -13.27 2.70
C GLN A 9 -0.46 -13.56 1.30
N ALA A 10 0.68 -12.97 0.94
CA ALA A 10 1.38 -13.36 -0.29
C ALA A 10 1.90 -14.79 -0.14
N ASP A 11 1.44 -15.70 -1.01
CA ASP A 11 1.90 -17.09 -1.06
C ASP A 11 3.07 -17.20 -2.04
N TRP A 12 4.29 -17.07 -1.52
CA TRP A 12 5.53 -17.06 -2.30
C TRP A 12 6.73 -17.41 -1.40
N PRO A 13 7.86 -17.85 -1.98
CA PRO A 13 9.08 -18.16 -1.22
C PRO A 13 9.84 -16.87 -0.85
N ALA A 14 9.23 -15.99 -0.06
CA ALA A 14 9.85 -14.74 0.39
C ALA A 14 11.10 -15.01 1.24
N PRO A 15 12.14 -14.15 1.14
CA PRO A 15 13.24 -14.16 2.10
C PRO A 15 12.74 -13.92 3.54
N ALA A 16 13.49 -14.44 4.52
CA ALA A 16 13.17 -14.22 5.93
C ALA A 16 13.13 -12.71 6.26
N GLY A 17 12.11 -12.27 7.00
CA GLY A 17 11.91 -10.86 7.37
C GLY A 17 11.16 -10.01 6.33
N VAL A 18 10.89 -10.54 5.14
CA VAL A 18 10.01 -9.90 4.15
C VAL A 18 8.57 -10.34 4.41
N HIS A 19 7.67 -9.37 4.57
CA HIS A 19 6.26 -9.61 4.78
C HIS A 19 5.45 -8.85 3.71
N ALA A 20 4.52 -9.55 3.05
CA ALA A 20 3.64 -8.97 2.05
C ALA A 20 2.23 -9.56 2.19
N LEU A 21 1.23 -8.70 2.03
CA LEU A 21 -0.18 -9.03 2.17
C LEU A 21 -1.04 -8.08 1.35
N THR A 22 -2.29 -8.47 1.15
CA THR A 22 -3.35 -7.64 0.55
C THR A 22 -4.54 -7.60 1.49
N THR A 23 -5.11 -6.41 1.71
CA THR A 23 -6.33 -6.25 2.49
C THR A 23 -7.56 -6.58 1.64
N ARG A 24 -8.64 -7.01 2.28
CA ARG A 24 -9.96 -7.20 1.66
C ARG A 24 -10.94 -6.16 2.19
N ARG A 25 -11.96 -5.86 1.39
CA ARG A 25 -12.92 -4.79 1.68
C ARG A 25 -13.88 -5.05 2.86
N HIS A 26 -14.10 -6.30 3.27
CA HIS A 26 -15.10 -6.70 4.27
C HIS A 26 -14.47 -7.46 5.43
N GLY A 27 -15.00 -7.27 6.64
CA GLY A 27 -14.56 -7.93 7.87
C GLY A 27 -13.91 -6.99 8.90
N ALA A 28 -13.65 -5.75 8.52
CA ALA A 28 -13.17 -4.68 9.39
C ALA A 28 -13.55 -3.30 8.81
N GLY A 29 -13.24 -2.25 9.55
CA GLY A 29 -13.44 -0.86 9.12
C GLY A 29 -14.84 -0.30 9.37
N ILE A 30 -14.97 1.00 9.15
CA ILE A 30 -16.17 1.79 9.50
C ILE A 30 -16.82 2.50 8.32
N SER A 31 -16.25 2.39 7.12
CA SER A 31 -16.76 3.12 5.96
C SER A 31 -18.18 2.65 5.61
N PRO A 32 -19.13 3.56 5.35
CA PRO A 32 -20.47 3.21 4.91
C PRO A 32 -20.48 2.87 3.41
N ALA A 33 -21.62 2.38 2.90
CA ALA A 33 -21.82 2.29 1.44
C ALA A 33 -21.65 3.69 0.80
N PRO A 34 -21.05 3.79 -0.41
CA PRO A 34 -20.60 2.70 -1.28
C PRO A 34 -19.21 2.12 -0.92
N PHE A 35 -18.50 2.70 0.05
CA PHE A 35 -17.13 2.34 0.46
C PHE A 35 -17.04 1.20 1.48
N ALA A 36 -18.18 0.56 1.77
CA ALA A 36 -18.27 -0.43 2.84
C ALA A 36 -17.27 -1.60 2.63
N GLN A 37 -16.47 -2.00 3.63
CA GLN A 37 -16.32 -1.43 4.99
C GLN A 37 -14.90 -0.94 5.30
N PHE A 38 -13.87 -1.58 4.72
CA PHE A 38 -12.47 -1.32 5.01
C PHE A 38 -11.78 -0.50 3.91
N ASN A 39 -12.33 0.67 3.58
CA ASN A 39 -11.75 1.56 2.58
C ASN A 39 -10.49 2.28 3.13
N LEU A 40 -9.36 2.13 2.45
CA LEU A 40 -8.06 2.72 2.81
C LEU A 40 -7.66 3.88 1.87
N GLY A 41 -8.49 4.19 0.88
CA GLY A 41 -8.18 5.13 -0.19
C GLY A 41 -9.31 6.11 -0.50
N ASN A 42 -9.15 6.83 -1.62
CA ASN A 42 -10.11 7.78 -2.18
C ASN A 42 -10.75 8.74 -1.15
N ARG A 43 -9.93 9.44 -0.35
CA ARG A 43 -10.41 10.32 0.72
C ARG A 43 -10.47 11.81 0.37
N HIS A 44 -10.00 12.18 -0.82
CA HIS A 44 -9.87 13.57 -1.24
C HIS A 44 -10.65 13.91 -2.51
N ALA A 45 -11.16 12.90 -3.22
CA ALA A 45 -12.03 13.15 -4.37
C ALA A 45 -13.43 13.61 -3.91
N ALA A 46 -14.14 14.33 -4.77
CA ALA A 46 -15.49 14.81 -4.48
C ALA A 46 -16.50 13.66 -4.30
N ASP A 47 -16.28 12.56 -5.00
CA ASP A 47 -16.98 11.29 -4.89
C ASP A 47 -16.24 10.30 -3.97
N GLY A 48 -15.35 10.80 -3.11
CA GLY A 48 -14.58 10.02 -2.16
C GLY A 48 -15.33 9.71 -0.87
N ASP A 49 -14.73 8.83 -0.06
CA ASP A 49 -15.20 8.58 1.30
C ASP A 49 -14.83 9.74 2.22
N THR A 50 -15.48 9.81 3.38
CA THR A 50 -15.16 10.80 4.40
C THR A 50 -13.71 10.58 4.88
N PRO A 51 -12.86 11.62 4.90
CA PRO A 51 -11.47 11.51 5.34
C PRO A 51 -11.28 10.82 6.69
N ALA A 52 -12.16 11.10 7.65
CA ALA A 52 -12.11 10.50 8.97
C ALA A 52 -12.35 8.97 8.96
N ASN A 53 -13.20 8.45 8.07
CA ASN A 53 -13.44 7.01 7.95
C ASN A 53 -12.19 6.31 7.41
N VAL A 54 -11.58 6.89 6.37
CA VAL A 54 -10.37 6.34 5.76
C VAL A 54 -9.20 6.38 6.73
N GLU A 55 -9.04 7.47 7.47
CA GLU A 55 -8.01 7.60 8.50
C GLU A 55 -8.21 6.56 9.62
N HIS A 56 -9.44 6.38 10.10
CA HIS A 56 -9.76 5.32 11.07
C HIS A 56 -9.39 3.93 10.55
N ASN A 57 -9.74 3.61 9.30
CA ASN A 57 -9.42 2.31 8.71
C ASN A 57 -7.90 2.11 8.54
N ARG A 58 -7.15 3.16 8.18
CA ARG A 58 -5.68 3.12 8.10
C ARG A 58 -5.05 2.90 9.48
N GLN A 59 -5.56 3.55 10.52
CA GLN A 59 -5.13 3.32 11.90
C GLN A 59 -5.43 1.89 12.36
N LEU A 60 -6.62 1.38 12.02
CA LEU A 60 -7.01 0.00 12.30
C LEU A 60 -6.08 -1.02 11.62
N LEU A 61 -5.67 -0.77 10.37
CA LEU A 61 -4.67 -1.58 9.67
C LEU A 61 -3.32 -1.57 10.42
N GLN A 62 -2.82 -0.39 10.75
CA GLN A 62 -1.52 -0.23 11.40
C GLN A 62 -1.48 -0.93 12.76
N GLN A 63 -2.51 -0.72 13.58
CA GLN A 63 -2.61 -1.33 14.91
C GLN A 63 -2.86 -2.84 14.83
N GLY A 64 -3.78 -3.27 13.96
CA GLY A 64 -4.18 -4.67 13.87
C GLY A 64 -3.09 -5.60 13.33
N LEU A 65 -2.10 -5.05 12.60
CA LEU A 65 -0.93 -5.80 12.14
C LEU A 65 0.35 -5.51 12.92
N ALA A 66 0.28 -4.63 13.94
CA ALA A 66 1.45 -4.13 14.64
C ALA A 66 2.56 -3.68 13.67
N LEU A 67 2.18 -2.91 12.64
CA LEU A 67 3.12 -2.47 11.61
C LEU A 67 4.25 -1.66 12.25
N PRO A 68 5.51 -1.84 11.81
CA PRO A 68 6.67 -1.16 12.39
C PRO A 68 6.64 0.36 12.16
N SER A 69 5.92 0.81 11.13
CA SER A 69 5.63 2.23 10.88
C SER A 69 4.27 2.41 10.21
N ALA A 70 3.82 3.66 10.11
CA ALA A 70 2.74 3.98 9.18
C ALA A 70 3.18 3.66 7.74
N PRO A 71 2.28 3.16 6.87
CA PRO A 71 2.59 2.95 5.47
C PRO A 71 2.86 4.25 4.71
N HIS A 72 3.78 4.20 3.76
CA HIS A 72 3.90 5.24 2.74
C HIS A 72 2.75 5.12 1.74
N TRP A 73 1.75 5.98 1.89
CA TRP A 73 0.65 6.11 0.94
C TRP A 73 1.06 7.03 -0.21
N LEU A 74 0.71 6.63 -1.43
CA LEU A 74 1.02 7.37 -2.64
C LEU A 74 -0.23 8.03 -3.23
N ARG A 75 -0.05 9.18 -3.86
CA ARG A 75 -1.02 9.74 -4.79
C ARG A 75 -0.79 9.13 -6.17
N GLN A 76 -1.36 7.95 -6.38
CA GLN A 76 -1.28 7.17 -7.61
C GLN A 76 -1.98 7.87 -8.77
N VAL A 77 -1.29 7.98 -9.91
CA VAL A 77 -1.77 8.70 -11.11
C VAL A 77 -1.70 7.86 -12.38
N HIS A 78 -1.49 6.54 -12.25
CA HIS A 78 -1.32 5.59 -13.35
C HIS A 78 -0.09 5.90 -14.23
N SER A 79 0.98 6.40 -13.62
CA SER A 79 2.29 6.61 -14.23
C SER A 79 3.22 5.40 -14.05
N SER A 80 4.47 5.53 -14.50
CA SER A 80 5.59 4.63 -14.19
C SER A 80 6.60 5.24 -13.19
N THR A 81 6.17 6.25 -12.42
CA THR A 81 7.05 6.92 -11.43
C THR A 81 7.24 6.07 -10.18
N VAL A 82 8.50 5.85 -9.80
CA VAL A 82 8.92 5.10 -8.60
C VAL A 82 9.58 6.05 -7.60
N LEU A 83 9.28 5.90 -6.31
CA LEU A 83 9.96 6.63 -5.23
C LEU A 83 10.71 5.69 -4.30
N ARG A 84 11.93 6.09 -3.90
CA ARG A 84 12.70 5.40 -2.86
C ARG A 84 12.48 6.07 -1.51
N PHE A 85 12.05 5.30 -0.52
CA PHE A 85 11.90 5.78 0.86
C PHE A 85 13.03 5.25 1.74
N THR A 86 13.66 6.14 2.49
CA THR A 86 14.79 5.83 3.38
C THR A 86 14.46 6.01 4.86
N ALA A 87 13.21 6.34 5.18
CA ALA A 87 12.70 6.47 6.54
C ALA A 87 11.17 6.29 6.56
N PRO A 88 10.56 6.01 7.72
CA PRO A 88 9.12 6.10 7.92
C PRO A 88 8.52 7.47 7.52
N PRO A 89 7.24 7.55 7.15
CA PRO A 89 6.60 8.82 6.84
C PRO A 89 6.51 9.71 8.08
N VAL A 90 6.63 11.02 7.87
CA VAL A 90 6.43 12.03 8.91
C VAL A 90 4.94 12.36 9.01
N PRO A 91 4.31 12.34 10.20
CA PRO A 91 2.91 12.70 10.35
C PRO A 91 2.59 14.08 9.75
N GLY A 92 1.50 14.17 8.98
CA GLY A 92 1.04 15.42 8.36
C GLY A 92 1.67 15.75 7.01
N THR A 93 2.60 14.95 6.48
CA THR A 93 3.09 15.14 5.10
C THR A 93 2.06 14.69 4.08
N SER A 94 1.98 15.39 2.95
CA SER A 94 1.11 14.99 1.84
C SER A 94 1.61 13.71 1.17
N GLU A 95 0.68 12.96 0.56
CA GLU A 95 1.00 11.76 -0.23
C GLU A 95 1.74 12.18 -1.51
N PRO A 96 2.98 11.71 -1.73
CA PRO A 96 3.74 12.08 -2.92
C PRO A 96 3.16 11.41 -4.18
N VAL A 97 3.37 12.03 -5.34
CA VAL A 97 2.90 11.49 -6.63
C VAL A 97 3.85 10.39 -7.08
N ALA A 98 3.36 9.16 -7.12
CA ALA A 98 4.04 8.01 -7.68
C ALA A 98 3.06 6.83 -7.78
N ASP A 99 3.42 5.82 -8.56
CA ASP A 99 2.67 4.58 -8.70
C ASP A 99 3.44 3.36 -8.18
N ALA A 100 4.71 3.54 -7.81
CA ALA A 100 5.46 2.53 -7.07
C ALA A 100 6.38 3.15 -6.02
N ALA A 101 6.77 2.31 -5.07
CA ALA A 101 7.78 2.65 -4.09
C ALA A 101 8.74 1.48 -3.85
N VAL A 102 9.97 1.81 -3.45
CA VAL A 102 11.01 0.86 -3.05
C VAL A 102 11.69 1.29 -1.76
N THR A 103 12.23 0.34 -1.00
CA THR A 103 13.06 0.64 0.17
C THR A 103 14.02 -0.51 0.49
N SER A 104 15.17 -0.15 1.04
CA SER A 104 16.16 -1.05 1.64
C SER A 104 16.23 -0.91 3.17
N VAL A 105 15.30 -0.16 3.78
CA VAL A 105 15.34 0.19 5.20
C VAL A 105 14.34 -0.66 5.99
N PRO A 106 14.81 -1.54 6.90
CA PRO A 106 13.93 -2.31 7.76
C PRO A 106 12.98 -1.41 8.56
N GLY A 107 11.73 -1.84 8.67
CA GLY A 107 10.69 -1.10 9.39
C GLY A 107 9.98 -0.02 8.58
N VAL A 108 10.42 0.28 7.34
CA VAL A 108 9.67 1.12 6.40
C VAL A 108 8.60 0.27 5.72
N VAL A 109 7.34 0.70 5.83
CA VAL A 109 6.20 0.01 5.21
C VAL A 109 5.82 0.70 3.90
N LEU A 110 5.80 -0.07 2.81
CA LEU A 110 5.33 0.37 1.50
C LEU A 110 3.85 0.01 1.33
N ALA A 111 3.05 0.88 0.69
CA ALA A 111 1.68 0.57 0.34
C ALA A 111 1.30 1.13 -1.03
N ILE A 112 0.49 0.36 -1.74
CA ILE A 112 -0.24 0.76 -2.93
C ILE A 112 -1.72 0.48 -2.70
N LEU A 113 -2.59 1.30 -3.27
CA LEU A 113 -4.04 1.16 -3.17
C LEU A 113 -4.58 0.68 -4.52
N THR A 114 -5.40 -0.37 -4.51
CA THR A 114 -6.04 -0.87 -5.73
C THR A 114 -7.52 -1.16 -5.50
N ALA A 115 -8.27 -1.04 -6.58
CA ALA A 115 -9.59 -1.63 -6.80
C ALA A 115 -9.59 -1.99 -8.29
N ASP A 116 -9.38 -3.26 -8.60
CA ASP A 116 -9.18 -3.85 -9.94
C ASP A 116 -7.75 -3.76 -10.53
N CYS A 117 -7.06 -2.62 -10.48
CA CYS A 117 -5.68 -2.52 -11.01
C CYS A 117 -4.73 -3.54 -10.35
N LEU A 118 -3.74 -4.05 -11.10
CA LEU A 118 -2.83 -5.10 -10.65
C LEU A 118 -1.88 -4.57 -9.55
N PRO A 119 -1.95 -5.09 -8.31
CA PRO A 119 -0.91 -4.87 -7.32
C PRO A 119 0.26 -5.84 -7.53
N VAL A 120 1.48 -5.34 -7.54
CA VAL A 120 2.70 -6.17 -7.60
C VAL A 120 3.60 -5.82 -6.42
N VAL A 121 4.12 -6.83 -5.74
CA VAL A 121 5.14 -6.68 -4.69
C VAL A 121 6.42 -7.39 -5.11
N PHE A 122 7.55 -6.82 -4.71
CA PHE A 122 8.89 -7.27 -5.06
C PHE A 122 9.71 -7.44 -3.78
N ALA A 123 10.66 -8.38 -3.83
CA ALA A 123 11.72 -8.49 -2.85
C ALA A 123 13.00 -8.93 -3.56
N ALA A 124 14.15 -8.38 -3.15
CA ALA A 124 15.44 -8.93 -3.52
C ALA A 124 15.57 -10.36 -2.97
N ALA A 125 16.26 -11.25 -3.69
CA ALA A 125 16.38 -12.65 -3.27
C ALA A 125 17.10 -12.84 -1.93
N ASP A 126 17.94 -11.88 -1.53
CA ASP A 126 18.63 -11.83 -0.24
C ASP A 126 17.82 -11.11 0.85
N GLY A 127 16.64 -10.58 0.52
CA GLY A 127 15.78 -9.82 1.43
C GLY A 127 16.26 -8.41 1.75
N SER A 128 17.27 -7.90 1.04
CA SER A 128 17.85 -6.57 1.30
C SER A 128 16.94 -5.40 0.91
N GLU A 129 16.09 -5.60 -0.09
CA GLU A 129 15.18 -4.57 -0.62
C GLU A 129 13.78 -5.13 -0.88
N VAL A 130 12.79 -4.26 -0.77
CA VAL A 130 11.39 -4.55 -1.14
C VAL A 130 10.83 -3.43 -2.01
N GLY A 131 9.86 -3.79 -2.85
CA GLY A 131 9.13 -2.85 -3.71
C GLY A 131 7.64 -3.15 -3.76
N ALA A 132 6.83 -2.14 -4.05
CA ALA A 132 5.40 -2.28 -4.28
C ALA A 132 4.97 -1.35 -5.42
N ALA A 133 4.27 -1.89 -6.42
CA ALA A 133 3.91 -1.18 -7.64
C ALA A 133 2.42 -1.36 -7.99
N HIS A 134 1.76 -0.23 -8.22
CA HIS A 134 0.43 -0.14 -8.79
C HIS A 134 0.54 -0.18 -10.32
N ALA A 135 0.21 -1.33 -10.90
CA ALA A 135 0.30 -1.57 -12.33
C ALA A 135 -1.09 -1.55 -12.97
N GLY A 136 -1.75 -0.38 -12.95
CA GLY A 136 -2.89 -0.14 -13.84
C GLY A 136 -2.46 -0.25 -15.31
N TRP A 137 -3.39 -0.49 -16.23
CA TRP A 137 -3.06 -0.82 -17.64
C TRP A 137 -2.13 0.19 -18.32
N ARG A 138 -2.25 1.49 -18.01
CA ARG A 138 -1.37 2.55 -18.54
C ARG A 138 0.05 2.40 -18.02
N GLY A 139 0.21 2.41 -16.69
CA GLY A 139 1.51 2.23 -16.06
C GLY A 139 2.18 0.92 -16.47
N LEU A 140 1.41 -0.17 -16.57
CA LEU A 140 1.94 -1.46 -17.03
C LEU A 140 2.45 -1.39 -18.48
N ALA A 141 1.74 -0.71 -19.38
CA ALA A 141 2.20 -0.50 -20.75
C ALA A 141 3.40 0.47 -20.85
N ASP A 142 3.50 1.42 -19.91
CA ASP A 142 4.56 2.43 -19.82
C ASP A 142 5.79 1.95 -19.02
N GLY A 143 5.86 0.66 -18.69
CA GLY A 143 7.04 0.05 -18.07
C GLY A 143 7.12 0.19 -16.54
N MET A 144 5.99 0.27 -15.84
CA MET A 144 5.95 0.43 -14.37
C MET A 144 6.72 -0.67 -13.63
N LEU A 145 6.65 -1.93 -14.09
CA LEU A 145 7.33 -3.03 -13.41
C LEU A 145 8.84 -2.95 -13.64
N GLU A 146 9.26 -2.66 -14.87
CA GLU A 146 10.65 -2.46 -15.26
C GLU A 146 11.28 -1.29 -14.51
N ALA A 147 10.56 -0.17 -14.41
CA ALA A 147 10.98 0.98 -13.63
C ALA A 147 11.15 0.63 -12.14
N THR A 148 10.24 -0.18 -11.58
CA THR A 148 10.32 -0.61 -10.17
C THR A 148 11.55 -1.48 -9.92
N VAL A 149 11.85 -2.42 -10.83
CA VAL A 149 13.02 -3.31 -10.70
C VAL A 149 14.34 -2.55 -10.87
N ALA A 150 14.36 -1.45 -11.63
CA ALA A 150 15.56 -0.65 -11.88
C ALA A 150 15.87 0.40 -10.79
N ALA A 151 14.92 0.70 -9.89
CA ALA A 151 14.99 1.77 -8.89
C ALA A 151 15.77 1.40 -7.63
#